data_AF-A0A915KMT9-F1
#
_entry.id   AF-A0A915KMT9-F1
#
_cell.length_a   1.000
_cell.length_b   1.000
_cell.length_c   1.000
_cell.angle_alpha   90.00
_cell.angle_beta   90.00
_cell.angle_gamma   90.00
#
_symmetry.space_group_name_H-M   'P 1'
#
loop_
_entity.id
_entity.type
_entity.pdbx_description
1 polymer ?
#
loop_
_entity_poly.entity_id
_entity_poly.type
_entity_poly.pdbx_seq_one_letter_code
_entity_poly.pdbx_strand_id
1 'polypeptide(L)'
;MIRYTRAASAPVFTNSFYVRLHQGGQEHAHSIAKRHGFVNVGRVLGSENEWHFVAGNVPKARTRRSVFHSRKLNSDPQVARAVQQPGYKRSKRGYTGLKEKLKALDFAPLMSPTDPLYKFQWYLKNTGQGGGKERLDLNVEKAWALGYTGKNITTAIMDDGVDYMHPDLKDNFNAAASYDFSSNDPYPYPRYTDDWFNSHGTRCAGEIAAARDNGVCGVGVAYNSKIA
;
A
#
# COMPACT_ATOMS: atom_id res chain seq x y z
N MET A 1 -2.03 -29.22 19.39
CA MET A 1 -3.27 -28.72 18.75
C MET A 1 -3.72 -27.47 19.49
N ILE A 2 -3.31 -26.27 19.05
CA ILE A 2 -3.58 -25.00 19.75
C ILE A 2 -4.74 -24.30 19.03
N ARG A 3 -5.91 -24.25 19.69
CA ARG A 3 -7.07 -23.51 19.21
C ARG A 3 -6.92 -22.03 19.59
N TYR A 4 -6.64 -21.18 18.61
CA TYR A 4 -6.83 -19.74 18.74
C TYR A 4 -8.31 -19.40 18.49
N THR A 5 -9.12 -19.31 19.53
CA THR A 5 -10.41 -18.61 19.42
C THR A 5 -10.13 -17.10 19.50
N ARG A 6 -9.74 -16.52 18.35
CA ARG A 6 -9.79 -15.07 18.15
C ARG A 6 -11.26 -14.69 18.29
N ALA A 7 -11.64 -13.96 19.33
CA ALA A 7 -12.99 -13.40 19.43
C ALA A 7 -13.27 -12.68 18.10
N ALA A 8 -14.23 -13.19 17.33
CA ALA A 8 -14.56 -12.61 16.03
C ALA A 8 -15.00 -11.17 16.30
N SER A 9 -14.22 -10.20 15.81
CA SER A 9 -14.58 -8.79 15.94
C SER A 9 -15.99 -8.60 15.38
N ALA A 10 -16.85 -7.86 16.10
CA ALA A 10 -18.21 -7.62 15.66
C ALA A 10 -18.24 -7.17 14.18
N PRO A 11 -19.14 -7.72 13.35
CA PRO A 11 -19.16 -7.43 11.92
C PRO A 11 -19.45 -5.95 11.70
N VAL A 12 -18.61 -5.30 10.89
CA VAL A 12 -18.83 -3.93 10.44
C VAL A 12 -19.44 -4.00 9.04
N PHE A 13 -20.49 -3.24 8.80
CA PHE A 13 -21.09 -3.05 7.49
C PHE A 13 -20.92 -1.60 7.07
N THR A 14 -20.66 -1.41 5.78
CA THR A 14 -20.45 -0.08 5.20
C THR A 14 -21.71 0.42 4.49
N ASN A 15 -21.67 1.66 4.01
CA ASN A 15 -22.68 2.17 3.09
C ASN A 15 -22.41 1.82 1.61
N SER A 16 -21.41 0.96 1.36
CA SER A 16 -21.05 0.49 0.02
C SER A 16 -21.75 -0.82 -0.33
N PHE A 17 -22.16 -0.92 -1.58
CA PHE A 17 -22.87 -2.05 -2.14
C PHE A 17 -22.18 -2.46 -3.44
N TYR A 18 -21.90 -3.76 -3.53
CA TYR A 18 -21.53 -4.39 -4.78
C TYR A 18 -22.81 -4.75 -5.53
N VAL A 19 -22.91 -4.36 -6.78
CA VAL A 19 -24.09 -4.56 -7.61
C VAL A 19 -23.68 -5.17 -8.94
N ARG A 20 -24.20 -6.37 -9.23
CA ARG A 20 -24.10 -7.01 -10.54
C ARG A 20 -25.40 -6.78 -11.29
N LEU A 21 -25.29 -6.20 -12.47
CA LEU A 21 -26.40 -5.93 -13.38
C LEU A 21 -26.48 -7.03 -14.45
N HIS A 22 -27.65 -7.23 -15.03
CA HIS A 22 -27.80 -8.15 -16.16
C HIS A 22 -27.16 -7.58 -17.44
N GLN A 23 -27.19 -6.26 -17.60
CA GLN A 23 -26.57 -5.54 -18.70
C GLN A 23 -25.58 -4.51 -18.15
N GLY A 24 -24.44 -4.39 -18.83
CA GLY A 24 -23.41 -3.40 -18.53
C GLY A 24 -23.78 -2.00 -19.01
N GLY A 25 -22.83 -1.07 -18.88
CA GLY A 25 -22.98 0.31 -19.32
C GLY A 25 -23.12 1.31 -18.17
N GLN A 26 -22.32 2.38 -18.26
CA GLN A 26 -22.21 3.38 -17.20
C GLN A 26 -23.49 4.17 -16.97
N GLU A 27 -24.14 4.63 -18.05
CA GLU A 27 -25.42 5.34 -17.98
C GLU A 27 -26.52 4.45 -17.40
N HIS A 28 -26.53 3.17 -17.80
CA HIS A 28 -27.47 2.19 -17.29
C HIS A 28 -27.31 2.02 -15.77
N ALA A 29 -26.08 1.79 -15.30
CA ALA A 29 -25.78 1.67 -13.88
C ALA A 29 -26.07 2.96 -13.09
N HIS A 30 -25.77 4.13 -13.67
CA HIS A 30 -26.08 5.42 -13.05
C HIS A 30 -27.60 5.62 -12.88
N SER A 31 -28.39 5.26 -13.90
CA SER A 31 -29.85 5.37 -13.86
C SER A 31 -30.47 4.49 -12.76
N ILE A 32 -29.98 3.25 -12.61
CA ILE A 32 -30.44 2.30 -11.58
C ILE A 32 -30.05 2.83 -10.19
N ALA A 33 -28.80 3.25 -10.01
CA ALA A 33 -28.35 3.81 -8.74
C ALA A 33 -29.23 5.00 -8.32
N LYS A 34 -29.42 5.98 -9.21
CA LYS A 34 -30.21 7.19 -8.95
C LYS A 34 -31.66 6.88 -8.61
N ARG A 35 -32.32 6.00 -9.38
CA ARG A 35 -33.72 5.58 -9.13
C ARG A 35 -33.91 4.98 -7.73
N HIS A 36 -32.90 4.28 -7.22
CA HIS A 36 -32.95 3.63 -5.92
C HIS A 36 -32.39 4.48 -4.77
N GLY A 37 -31.88 5.69 -5.04
CA GLY A 37 -31.30 6.59 -4.04
C GLY A 37 -29.84 6.27 -3.68
N PHE A 38 -29.12 5.66 -4.62
CA PHE A 38 -27.69 5.37 -4.53
C PHE A 38 -26.90 6.25 -5.51
N VAL A 39 -25.61 6.40 -5.24
CA VAL A 39 -24.64 6.99 -6.17
C VAL A 39 -23.81 5.85 -6.77
N ASN A 40 -23.74 5.78 -8.10
CA ASN A 40 -22.79 4.90 -8.78
C ASN A 40 -21.39 5.52 -8.69
N VAL A 41 -20.46 4.84 -8.00
CA VAL A 41 -19.07 5.29 -7.84
C VAL A 41 -18.22 4.88 -9.04
N GLY A 42 -18.56 3.76 -9.68
CA GLY A 42 -17.81 3.26 -10.82
C GLY A 42 -17.91 1.76 -10.97
N ARG A 43 -17.33 1.30 -12.07
CA ARG A 43 -17.26 -0.11 -12.45
C ARG A 43 -16.20 -0.83 -11.62
N VAL A 44 -16.46 -2.08 -11.26
CA VAL A 44 -15.44 -2.96 -10.67
C VAL A 44 -14.39 -3.26 -11.73
N LEU A 45 -13.11 -3.13 -11.38
CA LEU A 45 -12.00 -3.30 -12.31
C LEU A 45 -12.05 -4.70 -12.96
N GLY A 46 -11.93 -4.75 -14.29
CA GLY A 46 -11.94 -6.00 -15.05
C GLY A 46 -13.33 -6.62 -15.28
N SER A 47 -14.42 -5.92 -14.94
CA SER A 47 -15.78 -6.41 -15.11
C SER A 47 -16.62 -5.45 -15.94
N GLU A 48 -17.52 -5.96 -16.78
CA GLU A 48 -18.41 -5.13 -17.61
C GLU A 48 -19.74 -4.80 -16.92
N ASN A 49 -20.16 -5.65 -16.00
CA ASN A 49 -21.52 -5.67 -15.45
C ASN A 49 -21.56 -5.50 -13.93
N GLU A 50 -20.41 -5.26 -13.29
CA GLU A 50 -20.28 -5.15 -11.83
C GLU A 50 -19.91 -3.73 -11.43
N TRP A 51 -20.60 -3.21 -10.42
CA TRP A 51 -20.61 -1.80 -10.07
C TRP A 51 -20.55 -1.60 -8.57
N HIS A 52 -19.96 -0.47 -8.16
CA HIS A 52 -19.92 -0.03 -6.77
C HIS A 52 -20.94 1.09 -6.56
N PHE A 53 -21.99 0.79 -5.80
CA PHE A 53 -23.02 1.76 -5.41
C PHE A 53 -22.83 2.19 -3.96
N VAL A 54 -23.11 3.46 -3.66
CA VAL A 54 -23.04 4.02 -2.30
C VAL A 54 -24.39 4.62 -1.92
N ALA A 55 -24.90 4.22 -0.75
CA ALA A 55 -26.11 4.79 -0.17
C ALA A 55 -25.75 5.99 0.72
N GLY A 56 -26.10 7.21 0.31
CA GLY A 56 -25.77 8.44 1.05
C GLY A 56 -26.46 8.55 2.41
N ASN A 57 -27.64 7.93 2.55
CA ASN A 57 -28.44 7.89 3.79
C ASN A 57 -28.03 6.76 4.75
N VAL A 58 -27.05 5.93 4.39
CA VAL A 58 -26.51 4.88 5.27
C VAL A 58 -25.18 5.38 5.86
N PRO A 59 -24.98 5.30 7.19
CA PRO A 59 -23.69 5.57 7.82
C PRO A 59 -22.57 4.72 7.24
N LYS A 60 -21.38 5.32 7.08
CA LYS A 60 -20.18 4.67 6.52
C LYS A 60 -19.71 3.43 7.32
N ALA A 61 -20.05 3.35 8.60
CA ALA A 61 -19.79 2.19 9.44
C ALA A 61 -20.98 1.92 10.38
N ARG A 62 -21.38 0.65 10.49
CA ARG A 62 -22.47 0.18 11.35
C ARG A 62 -22.30 -1.29 11.72
N THR A 63 -22.98 -1.73 12.78
CA THR A 63 -22.90 -3.09 13.31
C THR A 63 -23.96 -4.05 12.75
N ARG A 64 -24.94 -3.53 12.01
CA ARG A 64 -26.05 -4.32 11.44
C ARG A 64 -26.16 -4.09 9.93
N ARG A 65 -26.52 -5.14 9.19
CA ARG A 65 -26.79 -5.05 7.74
C ARG A 65 -27.99 -4.16 7.45
N SER A 66 -27.94 -3.47 6.32
CA SER A 66 -29.03 -2.68 5.78
C SER A 66 -29.87 -3.54 4.83
N VAL A 67 -30.64 -4.47 5.41
CA VAL A 67 -31.45 -5.44 4.65
C VAL A 67 -32.41 -4.74 3.69
N PHE A 68 -32.98 -3.60 4.11
CA PHE A 68 -33.86 -2.77 3.27
C PHE A 68 -33.19 -2.36 1.95
N HIS A 69 -31.97 -1.82 2.00
CA HIS A 69 -31.25 -1.33 0.83
C HIS A 69 -30.82 -2.47 -0.09
N SER A 70 -30.38 -3.60 0.47
CA SER A 70 -30.10 -4.80 -0.31
C SER A 70 -31.35 -5.35 -0.98
N ARG A 71 -32.49 -5.44 -0.28
CA ARG A 71 -33.75 -5.92 -0.87
C ARG A 71 -34.23 -4.99 -1.99
N LYS A 72 -34.18 -3.67 -1.76
CA LYS A 72 -34.60 -2.66 -2.75
C LYS A 72 -33.85 -2.80 -4.08
N LEU A 73 -32.53 -3.04 -4.03
CA LEU A 73 -31.74 -3.29 -5.23
C LEU A 73 -32.03 -4.67 -5.83
N ASN A 74 -32.08 -5.73 -5.02
CA ASN A 74 -32.33 -7.10 -5.53
C ASN A 74 -33.75 -7.32 -6.07
N SER A 75 -34.71 -6.43 -5.78
CA SER A 75 -36.04 -6.47 -6.38
C SER A 75 -36.12 -5.81 -7.75
N ASP A 76 -35.09 -5.07 -8.17
CA ASP A 76 -35.05 -4.48 -9.51
C ASP A 76 -34.73 -5.57 -10.55
N PRO A 77 -35.55 -5.73 -11.61
CA PRO A 77 -35.37 -6.80 -12.59
C PRO A 77 -34.06 -6.67 -13.40
N GLN A 78 -33.41 -5.51 -13.38
CA GLN A 78 -32.13 -5.30 -14.06
C GLN A 78 -30.92 -5.63 -13.16
N VAL A 79 -31.16 -5.86 -11.87
CA VAL A 79 -30.12 -6.20 -10.89
C VAL A 79 -30.11 -7.70 -10.66
N ALA A 80 -29.04 -8.35 -11.11
CA ALA A 80 -28.83 -9.77 -10.88
C ALA A 80 -28.51 -10.06 -9.40
N ARG A 81 -27.71 -9.19 -8.76
CA ARG A 81 -27.33 -9.35 -7.35
C ARG A 81 -26.82 -8.06 -6.75
N ALA A 82 -27.28 -7.72 -5.55
CA ALA A 82 -26.75 -6.62 -4.74
C ALA A 82 -26.37 -7.08 -3.33
N VAL A 83 -25.10 -6.84 -2.94
CA VAL A 83 -24.55 -7.25 -1.64
C VAL A 83 -23.89 -6.06 -0.94
N GLN A 84 -24.34 -5.77 0.28
CA GLN A 84 -23.71 -4.76 1.12
C GLN A 84 -22.30 -5.22 1.54
N GLN A 85 -21.31 -4.35 1.37
CA GLN A 85 -19.92 -4.68 1.64
C GLN A 85 -19.59 -4.61 3.13
N PRO A 86 -18.89 -5.63 3.68
CA PRO A 86 -18.37 -5.57 5.02
C PRO A 86 -17.26 -4.52 5.12
N GLY A 87 -17.10 -3.94 6.29
CA GLY A 87 -16.01 -3.05 6.65
C GLY A 87 -15.03 -3.72 7.60
N TYR A 88 -13.88 -3.08 7.79
CA TYR A 88 -12.86 -3.52 8.75
C TYR A 88 -12.69 -2.47 9.84
N LYS A 89 -12.67 -2.89 11.11
CA LYS A 89 -12.27 -2.02 12.21
C LYS A 89 -10.74 -1.98 12.26
N ARG A 90 -10.14 -0.83 11.91
CA ARG A 90 -8.69 -0.65 12.07
C ARG A 90 -8.37 -0.55 13.56
N SER A 91 -7.67 -1.54 14.09
CA SER A 91 -6.98 -1.43 15.37
C SER A 91 -5.54 -0.98 15.11
N LYS A 92 -5.09 0.10 15.77
CA LYS A 92 -3.65 0.41 15.82
C LYS A 92 -2.98 -0.78 16.50
N ARG A 93 -1.97 -1.39 15.85
CA ARG A 93 -1.18 -2.46 16.46
C ARG A 93 -0.52 -1.87 17.72
N GLY A 94 -1.02 -2.24 18.89
CA GLY A 94 -0.59 -1.70 20.17
C GLY A 94 0.79 -2.24 20.59
N TYR A 95 1.55 -1.40 21.29
CA TYR A 95 2.94 -1.63 21.69
C TYR A 95 3.11 -2.63 22.85
N THR A 96 2.05 -2.89 23.62
CA THR A 96 2.12 -3.60 24.92
C THR A 96 2.46 -5.08 24.80
N GLY A 97 2.03 -5.76 23.73
CA GLY A 97 2.42 -7.15 23.45
C GLY A 97 3.77 -7.30 22.75
N LEU A 98 4.43 -6.19 22.39
CA LEU A 98 5.66 -6.19 21.60
C LEU A 98 6.90 -6.37 22.48
N LYS A 99 6.92 -5.78 23.69
CA LYS A 99 8.10 -5.82 24.58
C LYS A 99 8.52 -7.24 24.97
N GLU A 100 7.55 -8.08 25.37
CA GLU A 100 7.85 -9.48 25.72
C GLU A 100 8.25 -10.31 24.50
N LYS A 101 7.67 -10.02 23.32
CA LYS A 101 8.08 -10.67 22.07
C LYS A 101 9.49 -10.29 21.65
N LEU A 102 9.87 -9.02 21.82
CA LEU A 102 11.20 -8.52 21.48
C LEU A 102 12.31 -9.16 22.33
N LYS A 103 12.02 -9.51 23.60
CA LYS A 103 12.97 -10.24 24.47
C LYS A 103 13.29 -11.65 23.95
N ALA A 104 12.35 -12.27 23.24
CA ALA A 104 12.50 -13.62 22.71
C ALA A 104 13.14 -13.65 21.31
N LEU A 105 13.47 -12.50 20.72
CA LEU A 105 14.12 -12.41 19.42
C LEU A 105 15.64 -12.41 19.60
N ASP A 106 16.32 -13.19 18.77
CA ASP A 106 17.77 -13.18 18.67
C ASP A 106 18.21 -12.16 17.62
N PHE A 107 18.98 -11.17 18.05
CA PHE A 107 19.52 -10.13 17.19
C PHE A 107 20.99 -10.43 16.94
N ALA A 108 21.26 -11.30 15.95
CA ALA A 108 22.62 -11.59 15.54
C ALA A 108 23.37 -10.30 15.17
N PRO A 109 24.65 -10.16 15.54
CA PRO A 109 25.46 -9.03 15.13
C PRO A 109 25.47 -8.89 13.60
N LEU A 110 25.05 -7.72 13.12
CA LEU A 110 25.09 -7.37 11.71
C LEU A 110 26.18 -6.31 11.51
N MET A 111 27.01 -6.48 10.48
CA MET A 111 27.90 -5.40 10.06
C MET A 111 27.07 -4.24 9.54
N SER A 112 27.46 -3.00 9.85
CA SER A 112 26.82 -1.84 9.25
C SER A 112 27.16 -1.77 7.75
N PRO A 113 26.25 -1.25 6.90
CA PRO A 113 26.53 -0.97 5.49
C PRO A 113 27.83 -0.20 5.27
N THR A 114 28.55 -0.58 4.22
CA THR A 114 29.82 -0.03 3.78
C THR A 114 29.66 1.18 2.86
N ASP A 115 28.42 1.49 2.45
CA ASP A 115 28.11 2.54 1.49
C ASP A 115 28.54 3.93 2.01
N PRO A 116 29.16 4.77 1.16
CA PRO A 116 29.91 5.96 1.58
C PRO A 116 29.07 7.02 2.31
N LEU A 117 27.77 7.11 1.98
CA LEU A 117 26.84 8.06 2.57
C LEU A 117 26.01 7.46 3.73
N TYR A 118 26.17 6.17 4.06
CA TYR A 118 25.40 5.54 5.14
C TYR A 118 25.55 6.26 6.48
N LYS A 119 26.76 6.75 6.79
CA LYS A 119 27.04 7.55 7.99
C LYS A 119 26.20 8.83 8.11
N PHE A 120 25.66 9.33 7.01
CA PHE A 120 24.79 10.51 6.96
C PHE A 120 23.29 10.16 6.99
N GLN A 121 22.92 8.90 6.83
CA GLN A 121 21.53 8.41 6.88
C GLN A 121 21.06 8.25 8.33
N TRP A 122 20.98 9.37 9.05
CA TRP A 122 20.60 9.44 10.46
C TRP A 122 19.25 8.78 10.76
N TYR A 123 18.32 8.77 9.79
CA TYR A 123 17.02 8.14 9.93
C TYR A 123 17.10 6.60 9.99
N LEU A 124 18.16 5.99 9.45
CA LEU A 124 18.42 4.55 9.57
C LEU A 124 19.19 4.23 10.84
N LYS A 125 20.21 5.04 11.16
CA LYS A 125 21.08 4.86 12.32
C LYS A 125 21.45 6.22 12.91
N ASN A 126 20.88 6.53 14.07
CA ASN A 126 21.14 7.78 14.78
C ASN A 126 22.10 7.52 15.95
N THR A 127 23.34 7.95 15.77
CA THR A 127 24.40 7.93 16.78
C THR A 127 24.58 9.30 17.47
N GLY A 128 23.59 10.19 17.38
CA GLY A 128 23.68 11.56 17.89
C GLY A 128 24.44 12.50 16.95
N GLN A 129 24.61 12.10 15.68
CA GLN A 129 25.25 12.95 14.68
C GLN A 129 24.48 14.28 14.53
N GLY A 130 25.22 15.37 14.36
CA GLY A 130 24.63 16.71 14.23
C GLY A 130 23.93 17.24 15.48
N GLY A 131 24.22 16.68 16.68
CA GLY A 131 23.64 17.14 17.95
C GLY A 131 22.22 16.61 18.23
N GLY A 132 21.77 15.62 17.46
CA GLY A 132 20.48 14.96 17.68
C GLY A 132 20.46 14.04 18.91
N LYS A 133 19.26 13.67 19.36
CA LYS A 133 19.10 12.64 20.40
C LYS A 133 19.34 11.26 19.81
N GLU A 134 20.34 10.55 20.34
CA GLU A 134 20.66 9.17 19.93
C GLU A 134 19.44 8.24 19.93
N ARG A 135 19.45 7.26 19.02
CA ARG A 135 18.41 6.23 18.88
C ARG A 135 17.02 6.75 18.50
N LEU A 136 16.88 8.03 18.15
CA LEU A 136 15.72 8.52 17.42
C LEU A 136 15.91 8.23 15.93
N ASP A 137 15.79 6.96 15.57
CA ASP A 137 15.86 6.42 14.21
C ASP A 137 14.78 5.35 14.01
N LEU A 138 14.73 4.79 12.79
CA LEU A 138 13.81 3.71 12.42
C LEU A 138 14.19 2.35 13.05
N ASN A 139 15.36 2.23 13.68
CA ASN A 139 15.91 1.01 14.27
C ASN A 139 15.92 -0.17 13.27
N VAL A 140 16.30 0.11 12.01
CA VAL A 140 16.29 -0.85 10.89
C VAL A 140 17.34 -1.95 11.03
N GLU A 141 18.49 -1.68 11.64
CA GLU A 141 19.56 -2.67 11.83
C GLU A 141 19.06 -3.90 12.61
N LYS A 142 18.15 -3.71 13.57
CA LYS A 142 17.53 -4.82 14.30
C LYS A 142 16.58 -5.64 13.42
N ALA A 143 15.89 -5.00 12.46
CA ALA A 143 15.06 -5.73 11.50
C ALA A 143 15.94 -6.51 10.51
N TRP A 144 17.04 -5.91 10.06
CA TRP A 144 18.02 -6.56 9.18
C TRP A 144 18.71 -7.74 9.86
N ALA A 145 19.05 -7.64 11.15
CA ALA A 145 19.58 -8.74 11.96
C ALA A 145 18.63 -9.95 12.04
N LEU A 146 17.32 -9.72 11.90
CA LEU A 146 16.29 -10.76 11.83
C LEU A 146 16.04 -11.26 10.39
N GLY A 147 16.82 -10.80 9.42
CA GLY A 147 16.68 -11.15 8.00
C GLY A 147 15.58 -10.39 7.26
N TYR A 148 14.96 -9.37 7.86
CA TYR A 148 13.91 -8.58 7.22
C TYR A 148 14.50 -7.44 6.38
N THR A 149 14.79 -7.73 5.12
CA THR A 149 15.45 -6.80 4.18
C THR A 149 14.57 -6.36 3.02
N GLY A 150 13.28 -6.73 3.03
CA GLY A 150 12.36 -6.52 1.90
C GLY A 150 12.42 -7.57 0.79
N LYS A 151 13.20 -8.64 0.97
CA LYS A 151 13.32 -9.72 -0.04
C LYS A 151 11.94 -10.26 -0.44
N ASN A 152 11.73 -10.46 -1.74
CA ASN A 152 10.48 -10.92 -2.36
C ASN A 152 9.27 -9.96 -2.22
N ILE A 153 9.51 -8.70 -1.81
CA ILE A 153 8.49 -7.65 -1.84
C ILE A 153 8.75 -6.76 -3.06
N THR A 154 7.68 -6.34 -3.73
CA THR A 154 7.72 -5.24 -4.72
C THR A 154 6.96 -4.06 -4.12
N THR A 155 7.60 -2.90 -4.08
CA THR A 155 7.04 -1.65 -3.56
C THR A 155 6.74 -0.73 -4.74
N ALA A 156 5.46 -0.41 -4.94
CA ALA A 156 5.05 0.53 -5.98
C ALA A 156 5.21 1.98 -5.49
N ILE A 157 5.81 2.82 -6.31
CA ILE A 157 6.08 4.24 -6.07
C ILE A 157 5.32 5.04 -7.11
N MET A 158 4.19 5.62 -6.72
CA MET A 158 3.38 6.47 -7.59
C MET A 158 3.89 7.92 -7.51
N ASP A 159 4.79 8.28 -8.41
CA ASP A 159 5.55 9.53 -8.37
C ASP A 159 5.91 10.02 -9.80
N ASP A 160 6.91 10.89 -9.94
CA ASP A 160 7.36 11.51 -11.19
C ASP A 160 8.29 10.63 -12.08
N GLY A 161 8.45 9.36 -11.71
CA GLY A 161 9.31 8.40 -12.39
C GLY A 161 10.46 7.91 -11.51
N VAL A 162 11.24 6.97 -12.03
CA VAL A 162 12.40 6.43 -11.34
C VAL A 162 13.55 6.22 -12.31
N ASP A 163 14.72 6.76 -11.97
CA ASP A 163 15.96 6.47 -12.70
C ASP A 163 16.38 5.04 -12.39
N TYR A 164 15.77 4.11 -13.09
CA TYR A 164 16.05 2.68 -12.97
C TYR A 164 17.42 2.30 -13.54
N MET A 165 18.17 3.22 -14.14
CA MET A 165 19.56 3.00 -14.56
C MET A 165 20.56 3.45 -13.50
N HIS A 166 20.11 4.17 -12.46
CA HIS A 166 20.97 4.60 -11.35
C HIS A 166 21.70 3.38 -10.75
N PRO A 167 23.02 3.42 -10.55
CA PRO A 167 23.80 2.27 -10.09
C PRO A 167 23.31 1.66 -8.76
N ASP A 168 22.66 2.50 -7.95
CA ASP A 168 22.11 2.12 -6.65
C ASP A 168 20.69 1.50 -6.71
N LEU A 169 20.01 1.60 -7.86
CA LEU A 169 18.62 1.17 -8.03
C LEU A 169 18.43 0.10 -9.11
N LYS A 170 19.34 0.02 -10.09
CA LYS A 170 19.22 -0.84 -11.27
C LYS A 170 18.94 -2.31 -10.95
N ASP A 171 19.56 -2.83 -9.90
CA ASP A 171 19.40 -4.24 -9.51
C ASP A 171 18.11 -4.48 -8.72
N ASN A 172 17.47 -3.43 -8.24
CA ASN A 172 16.23 -3.45 -7.47
C ASN A 172 15.00 -2.97 -8.26
N PHE A 173 15.14 -2.54 -9.51
CA PHE A 173 14.00 -2.19 -10.34
C PHE A 173 13.20 -3.43 -10.83
N ASN A 174 11.87 -3.30 -10.90
CA ASN A 174 10.98 -4.33 -11.43
C ASN A 174 10.13 -3.80 -12.59
N ALA A 175 10.68 -3.89 -13.81
CA ALA A 175 10.04 -3.44 -15.04
C ALA A 175 8.65 -4.08 -15.27
N ALA A 176 8.43 -5.33 -14.85
CA ALA A 176 7.15 -6.01 -15.06
C ALA A 176 6.01 -5.47 -14.18
N ALA A 177 6.35 -4.73 -13.13
CA ALA A 177 5.39 -4.09 -12.22
C ALA A 177 5.30 -2.56 -12.40
N SER A 178 6.13 -1.99 -13.28
CA SER A 178 6.21 -0.55 -13.53
C SER A 178 5.39 -0.12 -14.74
N TYR A 179 4.91 1.13 -14.70
CA TYR A 179 4.17 1.73 -15.81
C TYR A 179 4.20 3.25 -15.73
N ASP A 180 4.40 3.93 -16.85
CA ASP A 180 4.21 5.37 -16.99
C ASP A 180 2.78 5.66 -17.47
N PHE A 181 1.94 6.15 -16.55
CA PHE A 181 0.57 6.53 -16.85
C PHE A 181 0.43 7.86 -17.61
N SER A 182 1.46 8.71 -17.60
CA SER A 182 1.48 9.99 -18.30
C SER A 182 1.75 9.81 -19.79
N SER A 183 2.67 8.90 -20.14
CA SER A 183 3.04 8.57 -21.52
C SER A 183 2.36 7.31 -22.05
N ASN A 184 1.69 6.57 -21.16
CA ASN A 184 0.98 5.33 -21.45
C ASN A 184 1.90 4.25 -22.05
N ASP A 185 3.08 4.07 -21.44
CA ASP A 185 4.11 3.11 -21.84
C ASP A 185 4.79 2.46 -20.61
N PRO A 186 5.56 1.37 -20.77
CA PRO A 186 6.13 0.63 -19.63
C PRO A 186 7.45 1.22 -19.09
N TYR A 187 7.87 2.42 -19.54
CA TYR A 187 9.18 2.99 -19.23
C TYR A 187 9.06 4.23 -18.33
N PRO A 188 9.02 4.08 -16.99
CA PRO A 188 8.88 5.20 -16.05
C PRO A 188 10.19 5.97 -15.84
N TYR A 189 11.03 6.11 -16.89
CA TYR A 189 12.29 6.83 -16.76
C TYR A 189 12.01 8.33 -16.63
N PRO A 190 12.58 9.02 -15.63
CA PRO A 190 12.33 10.43 -15.42
C PRO A 190 12.81 11.24 -16.64
N ARG A 191 11.96 12.16 -17.09
CA ARG A 191 12.35 13.13 -18.11
C ARG A 191 13.06 14.29 -17.43
N TYR A 192 14.38 14.24 -17.38
CA TYR A 192 15.17 15.33 -16.82
C TYR A 192 14.98 16.60 -17.66
N THR A 193 14.31 17.57 -17.06
CA THR A 193 14.28 18.97 -17.50
C THR A 193 15.34 19.76 -16.74
N ASP A 194 15.76 20.91 -17.26
CA ASP A 194 16.84 21.74 -16.68
C ASP A 194 16.55 22.19 -15.22
N ASP A 195 15.31 22.08 -14.76
CA ASP A 195 14.85 22.43 -13.41
C ASP A 195 14.82 21.24 -12.43
N TRP A 196 15.30 20.05 -12.82
CA TRP A 196 15.37 18.86 -11.97
C TRP A 196 14.01 18.40 -11.41
N PHE A 197 12.91 18.79 -12.06
CA PHE A 197 11.55 18.59 -11.57
C PHE A 197 11.20 17.11 -11.39
N ASN A 198 11.60 16.25 -12.35
CA ASN A 198 11.32 14.81 -12.33
C ASN A 198 12.45 14.02 -11.62
N SER A 199 12.73 14.35 -10.36
CA SER A 199 13.77 13.68 -9.57
C SER A 199 13.26 13.12 -8.24
N HIS A 200 12.00 13.39 -7.90
CA HIS A 200 11.43 13.09 -6.61
C HIS A 200 11.26 11.58 -6.42
N GLY A 201 10.73 10.87 -7.41
CA GLY A 201 10.52 9.44 -7.37
C GLY A 201 11.83 8.64 -7.26
N THR A 202 12.90 9.06 -7.93
CA THR A 202 14.25 8.47 -7.76
C THR A 202 14.76 8.62 -6.32
N ARG A 203 14.51 9.77 -5.66
CA ARG A 203 14.90 9.98 -4.25
C ARG A 203 14.09 9.08 -3.32
N CYS A 204 12.77 9.01 -3.53
CA CYS A 204 11.90 8.10 -2.78
C CYS A 204 12.30 6.64 -2.97
N ALA A 205 12.65 6.23 -4.19
CA ALA A 205 13.15 4.91 -4.52
C ALA A 205 14.46 4.58 -3.77
N GLY A 206 15.39 5.53 -3.68
CA GLY A 206 16.63 5.39 -2.91
C GLY A 206 16.37 5.13 -1.43
N GLU A 207 15.47 5.87 -0.79
CA GLU A 207 15.12 5.65 0.62
C GLU A 207 14.54 4.25 0.88
N ILE A 208 13.84 3.68 -0.10
CA ILE A 208 13.21 2.36 0.00
C ILE A 208 14.22 1.25 -0.30
N ALA A 209 14.86 1.28 -1.46
CA ALA A 209 15.58 0.15 -2.05
C ALA A 209 16.90 0.51 -2.74
N ALA A 210 17.58 1.59 -2.32
CA ALA A 210 19.01 1.72 -2.61
C ALA A 210 19.72 0.43 -2.19
N ALA A 211 20.56 -0.09 -3.08
CA ALA A 211 21.27 -1.34 -2.88
C ALA A 211 22.25 -1.18 -1.72
N ARG A 212 22.60 -2.31 -1.12
CA ARG A 212 23.47 -2.35 0.04
C ARG A 212 24.85 -2.81 -0.38
N ASP A 213 25.88 -2.21 0.19
CA ASP A 213 27.28 -2.62 0.05
C ASP A 213 27.76 -2.64 -1.42
N ASN A 214 27.24 -1.71 -2.24
CA ASN A 214 27.63 -1.55 -3.65
C ASN A 214 28.61 -0.38 -3.85
N GLY A 215 28.92 0.38 -2.79
CA GLY A 215 29.85 1.50 -2.82
C GLY A 215 29.29 2.77 -3.46
N VAL A 216 27.99 2.83 -3.71
CA VAL A 216 27.29 3.97 -4.31
C VAL A 216 26.38 4.57 -3.25
N CYS A 217 26.39 5.90 -3.11
CA CYS A 217 25.46 6.62 -2.25
C CYS A 217 25.31 6.00 -0.84
N GLY A 218 24.11 5.57 -0.47
CA GLY A 218 23.76 5.02 0.85
C GLY A 218 23.04 3.68 0.68
N VAL A 219 22.14 3.34 1.59
CA VAL A 219 21.33 2.10 1.50
C VAL A 219 19.85 2.38 1.77
N GLY A 220 18.96 1.61 1.14
CA GLY A 220 17.52 1.68 1.37
C GLY A 220 17.09 0.92 2.62
N VAL A 221 15.96 1.31 3.23
CA VAL A 221 15.36 0.59 4.37
C VAL A 221 15.14 -0.90 4.05
N ALA A 222 14.71 -1.18 2.81
CA ALA A 222 14.38 -2.48 2.27
C ALA A 222 15.26 -2.76 1.03
N TYR A 223 16.58 -2.76 1.21
CA TYR A 223 17.59 -2.87 0.16
C TYR A 223 17.55 -4.16 -0.71
N ASN A 224 16.75 -5.17 -0.35
CA ASN A 224 16.47 -6.35 -1.18
C ASN A 224 15.02 -6.39 -1.71
N SER A 225 14.25 -5.32 -1.50
CA SER A 225 12.95 -5.13 -2.14
C SER A 225 13.16 -4.78 -3.59
N LYS A 226 12.19 -5.17 -4.41
CA LYS A 226 12.02 -4.54 -5.72
C LYS A 226 11.22 -3.25 -5.59
N ILE A 227 11.47 -2.29 -6.48
CA ILE A 227 10.70 -1.07 -6.65
C ILE A 227 10.05 -1.04 -8.03
N ALA A 228 8.88 -0.43 -8.11
CA ALA A 228 8.09 -0.36 -9.34
C ALA A 228 7.39 0.98 -9.50
#